data_AF-A0A7X9GGD3-F1
#
_entry.id   AF-A0A7X9GGD3-F1
#
_cell.length_a   1.000
_cell.length_b   1.000
_cell.length_c   1.000
_cell.angle_alpha   90.00
_cell.angle_beta   90.00
_cell.angle_gamma   90.00
#
_symmetry.space_group_name_H-M   'P 1'
#
loop_
_entity.id
_entity.type
_entity.pdbx_description
1 polymer ?
#
loop_
_entity_poly.entity_id
_entity_poly.type
_entity_poly.pdbx_seq_one_letter_code
_entity_poly.pdbx_strand_id
1 'polypeptide(L)'
;TENLFVRINDSEYIDFIDEGMINLSDDHEDGAYQLESYLVDRVGNTSPIFSQLIYLDNTAPEVEIEIDPNAIILNDKIFIDPTTVLSFVANDEGSGVKDIFVSINGAEFASVQNDYIVPEIGENTIRFYAVDNLGNKSDVKEVSFSNALSLPETELYLEIE
;
A
#
# COMPACT_ATOMS: atom_id res chain seq x y z
N THR A 1 -19.84 -37.33 -16.62
CA THR A 1 -19.13 -36.71 -15.48
C THR A 1 -20.17 -35.84 -14.78
N GLU A 2 -20.03 -35.54 -13.50
CA GLU A 2 -20.86 -34.46 -12.91
C GLU A 2 -20.28 -33.15 -13.45
N ASN A 3 -21.13 -32.21 -13.86
CA ASN A 3 -20.69 -30.91 -14.36
C ASN A 3 -20.83 -29.89 -13.23
N LEU A 4 -19.84 -29.03 -13.07
CA LEU A 4 -19.84 -27.95 -12.08
C LEU A 4 -20.13 -26.65 -12.81
N PHE A 5 -21.30 -26.06 -12.54
CA PHE A 5 -21.67 -24.77 -13.10
C PHE A 5 -21.34 -23.68 -12.10
N VAL A 6 -20.70 -22.62 -12.58
CA VAL A 6 -20.30 -21.48 -11.75
C VAL A 6 -20.62 -20.18 -12.46
N ARG A 7 -21.00 -19.15 -11.71
CA ARG A 7 -21.11 -17.78 -12.22
C ARG A 7 -20.62 -16.77 -11.19
N ILE A 8 -20.32 -15.58 -11.67
CA ILE A 8 -20.02 -14.41 -10.85
C ILE A 8 -21.12 -13.37 -11.06
N ASN A 9 -21.68 -12.84 -9.98
CA ASN A 9 -22.82 -11.93 -9.99
C ASN A 9 -23.95 -12.51 -10.86
N ASP A 10 -24.48 -11.69 -11.77
CA ASP A 10 -25.58 -12.06 -12.66
C ASP A 10 -25.11 -12.56 -14.04
N SER A 11 -23.84 -12.95 -14.19
CA SER A 11 -23.34 -13.53 -15.44
C SER A 11 -23.98 -14.89 -15.75
N GLU A 12 -23.81 -15.36 -16.99
CA GLU A 12 -24.23 -16.70 -17.38
C GLU A 12 -23.38 -17.76 -16.65
N TYR A 13 -24.02 -18.88 -16.31
CA TYR A 13 -23.31 -20.02 -15.75
C TYR A 13 -22.40 -20.65 -16.80
N ILE A 14 -21.12 -20.80 -16.43
CA ILE A 14 -20.14 -21.53 -17.23
C ILE A 14 -19.94 -22.94 -16.65
N ASP A 15 -19.66 -23.92 -17.50
CA ASP A 15 -19.24 -25.25 -17.06
C ASP A 15 -17.75 -25.21 -16.70
N PHE A 16 -17.47 -25.15 -15.39
CA PHE A 16 -16.14 -24.99 -14.86
C PHE A 16 -15.20 -26.15 -15.19
N ILE A 17 -15.74 -27.35 -15.45
CA ILE A 17 -14.89 -28.49 -15.81
C ILE A 17 -14.27 -28.30 -17.19
N ASP A 18 -14.97 -27.62 -18.09
CA ASP A 18 -14.49 -27.32 -19.43
C ASP A 18 -13.58 -26.09 -19.46
N GLU A 19 -13.85 -25.09 -18.62
CA GLU A 19 -13.10 -23.81 -18.56
C GLU A 19 -11.86 -23.88 -17.65
N GLY A 20 -11.92 -24.66 -16.56
CA GLY A 20 -10.82 -24.91 -15.63
C GLY A 20 -10.42 -23.75 -14.71
N MET A 21 -10.78 -22.50 -15.03
CA MET A 21 -10.54 -21.31 -14.23
C MET A 21 -11.63 -20.25 -14.45
N ILE A 22 -11.89 -19.44 -13.41
CA ILE A 22 -12.67 -18.21 -13.51
C ILE A 22 -11.70 -17.07 -13.31
N ASN A 23 -11.49 -16.26 -14.34
CA ASN A 23 -10.62 -15.09 -14.25
C ASN A 23 -11.45 -13.88 -13.81
N LEU A 24 -11.11 -13.34 -12.65
CA LEU A 24 -11.62 -12.06 -12.15
C LEU A 24 -10.57 -10.94 -12.24
N SER A 25 -9.53 -11.13 -13.05
CA SER A 25 -8.38 -10.22 -13.11
C SER A 25 -8.59 -9.05 -14.06
N ASP A 26 -7.95 -7.93 -13.69
CA ASP A 26 -7.64 -6.65 -14.36
C ASP A 26 -8.78 -5.87 -15.05
N ASP A 27 -9.80 -6.51 -15.60
CA ASP A 27 -10.95 -5.85 -16.24
C ASP A 27 -12.15 -5.68 -15.28
N HIS A 28 -12.00 -6.11 -14.03
CA HIS A 28 -13.03 -6.07 -13.00
C HIS A 28 -12.69 -5.01 -11.96
N GLU A 29 -13.66 -4.15 -11.67
CA GLU A 29 -13.54 -3.11 -10.63
C GLU A 29 -13.40 -3.74 -9.25
N ASP A 30 -12.70 -3.08 -8.34
CA ASP A 30 -12.61 -3.53 -6.96
C ASP A 30 -13.98 -3.55 -6.28
N GLY A 31 -14.15 -4.49 -5.36
CA GLY A 31 -15.36 -4.62 -4.57
C GLY A 31 -15.83 -6.05 -4.39
N ALA A 32 -17.10 -6.17 -4.02
CA ALA A 32 -17.70 -7.44 -3.66
C ALA A 32 -18.32 -8.13 -4.89
N TYR A 33 -17.97 -9.40 -5.07
CA TYR A 33 -18.48 -10.26 -6.12
C TYR A 33 -19.21 -11.45 -5.50
N GLN A 34 -20.37 -11.80 -6.04
CA GLN A 34 -21.13 -12.96 -5.61
C GLN A 34 -20.77 -14.17 -6.47
N LEU A 35 -20.09 -15.14 -5.87
CA LEU A 35 -19.81 -16.44 -6.47
C LEU A 35 -21.00 -17.37 -6.22
N GLU A 36 -21.56 -17.93 -7.30
CA GLU A 36 -22.59 -18.95 -7.20
C GLU A 36 -22.20 -20.21 -7.96
N SER A 37 -22.51 -21.38 -7.39
CA SER A 37 -22.22 -22.65 -8.04
C SER A 37 -23.27 -23.73 -7.74
N TYR A 38 -23.42 -24.66 -8.69
CA TYR A 38 -24.22 -25.87 -8.50
C TYR A 38 -23.68 -27.02 -9.36
N LEU A 39 -23.99 -28.25 -8.96
CA LEU A 39 -23.61 -29.46 -9.69
C LEU A 39 -24.80 -29.99 -10.50
N VAL A 40 -24.51 -30.57 -11.66
CA VAL A 40 -25.48 -31.34 -12.47
C VAL A 40 -24.95 -32.76 -12.65
N ASP A 41 -25.76 -33.76 -12.26
CA ASP A 41 -25.39 -35.17 -12.47
C ASP A 41 -25.63 -35.65 -13.91
N ARG A 42 -25.25 -36.89 -14.22
CA ARG A 42 -25.34 -37.45 -15.59
C ARG A 42 -26.78 -37.62 -16.10
N VAL A 43 -27.78 -37.55 -15.23
CA VAL A 43 -29.20 -37.70 -15.58
C VAL A 43 -29.97 -36.38 -15.40
N GLY A 44 -29.26 -35.29 -15.10
CA GLY A 44 -29.78 -33.92 -15.06
C GLY A 44 -30.28 -33.46 -13.69
N ASN A 45 -30.06 -34.20 -12.59
CA ASN A 45 -30.40 -33.70 -11.26
C ASN A 45 -29.41 -32.61 -10.83
N THR A 46 -29.92 -31.55 -10.20
CA THR A 46 -29.10 -30.43 -9.72
C THR A 46 -28.91 -30.47 -8.20
N SER A 47 -27.74 -30.00 -7.73
CA SER A 47 -27.57 -29.64 -6.33
C SER A 47 -28.32 -28.33 -6.01
N PRO A 48 -28.54 -28.02 -4.72
CA PRO A 48 -28.81 -26.64 -4.31
C PRO A 48 -27.69 -25.70 -4.78
N ILE A 49 -28.03 -24.43 -5.00
CA ILE A 49 -27.05 -23.38 -5.32
C ILE A 49 -26.27 -23.06 -4.05
N PHE A 50 -24.94 -23.14 -4.14
CA PHE A 50 -24.02 -22.56 -3.18
C PHE A 50 -23.76 -21.10 -3.57
N SER A 51 -23.75 -20.20 -2.59
CA SER A 51 -23.53 -18.77 -2.82
C SER A 51 -22.58 -18.22 -1.77
N GLN A 52 -21.56 -17.49 -2.21
CA GLN A 52 -20.53 -16.89 -1.37
C GLN A 52 -20.16 -15.50 -1.89
N LEU A 53 -19.95 -14.56 -0.97
CA LEU A 53 -19.38 -13.25 -1.30
C LEU A 53 -17.85 -13.34 -1.26
N ILE A 54 -17.19 -12.85 -2.30
CA ILE A 54 -15.74 -12.71 -2.40
C ILE A 54 -15.40 -11.23 -2.66
N TYR A 55 -14.20 -10.81 -2.29
CA TYR A 55 -13.75 -9.43 -2.48
C TYR A 55 -12.56 -9.43 -3.43
N LEU A 56 -12.63 -8.56 -4.44
CA LEU A 56 -11.53 -8.21 -5.32
C LEU A 56 -10.99 -6.86 -4.87
N ASP A 57 -9.68 -6.78 -4.73
CA ASP A 57 -8.96 -5.53 -4.50
C ASP A 57 -7.61 -5.63 -5.22
N ASN A 58 -7.47 -4.87 -6.30
CA ASN A 58 -6.26 -4.71 -7.08
C ASN A 58 -5.65 -3.31 -6.89
N THR A 59 -6.27 -2.47 -6.07
CA THR A 59 -5.77 -1.13 -5.79
C THR A 59 -4.65 -1.23 -4.77
N ALA A 60 -3.53 -0.58 -5.07
CA ALA A 60 -2.43 -0.49 -4.12
C ALA A 60 -2.74 0.54 -3.01
N PRO A 61 -2.23 0.33 -1.78
CA PRO A 61 -2.40 1.29 -0.71
C PRO A 61 -1.68 2.62 -1.02
N GLU A 62 -2.15 3.71 -0.43
CA GLU A 62 -1.42 4.99 -0.40
C GLU A 62 -0.64 5.11 0.92
N VAL A 63 0.57 5.69 0.88
CA VAL A 63 1.42 5.90 2.06
C VAL A 63 2.06 7.27 2.04
N GLU A 64 2.12 7.93 3.19
CA GLU A 64 2.78 9.22 3.41
C GLU A 64 3.65 9.19 4.66
N ILE A 65 4.60 10.13 4.71
CA ILE A 65 5.42 10.38 5.90
C ILE A 65 4.99 11.68 6.56
N GLU A 66 4.74 11.62 7.85
CA GLU A 66 4.45 12.76 8.72
C GLU A 66 5.70 13.06 9.57
N ILE A 67 6.01 14.35 9.70
CA ILE A 67 7.21 14.84 10.39
C ILE A 67 6.78 15.76 11.53
N ASP A 68 7.00 15.35 12.79
CA ASP A 68 6.61 16.10 13.99
C ASP A 68 7.80 16.36 14.94
N PRO A 69 8.13 17.62 15.30
CA PRO A 69 7.55 18.87 14.80
C PRO A 69 7.84 19.12 13.31
N ASN A 70 6.97 19.91 12.66
CA ASN A 70 7.06 20.25 11.24
C ASN A 70 8.48 20.66 10.82
N ALA A 71 8.93 20.13 9.69
CA ALA A 71 10.22 20.45 9.10
C ALA A 71 10.33 21.92 8.65
N ILE A 72 11.55 22.44 8.66
CA ILE A 72 11.90 23.72 8.02
C ILE A 72 12.31 23.43 6.58
N ILE A 73 11.72 24.14 5.61
CA ILE A 73 12.10 24.03 4.20
C ILE A 73 12.90 25.28 3.82
N LEU A 74 14.14 25.09 3.36
CA LEU A 74 15.02 26.17 2.90
C LEU A 74 15.71 25.76 1.60
N ASN A 75 15.53 26.55 0.53
CA ASN A 75 16.11 26.27 -0.79
C ASN A 75 15.82 24.83 -1.28
N ASP A 76 14.55 24.42 -1.18
CA ASP A 76 14.07 23.07 -1.54
C ASP A 76 14.70 21.91 -0.73
N LYS A 77 15.43 22.20 0.35
CA LYS A 77 15.92 21.21 1.32
C LYS A 77 15.07 21.19 2.58
N ILE A 78 14.81 19.99 3.08
CA ILE A 78 14.07 19.74 4.33
C ILE A 78 15.08 19.65 5.47
N PHE A 79 14.84 20.39 6.54
CA PHE A 79 15.62 20.35 7.78
C PHE A 79 14.72 19.96 8.95
N ILE A 80 15.18 19.02 9.76
CA ILE A 80 14.47 18.55 10.95
C ILE A 80 15.40 18.57 12.17
N ASP A 81 14.83 18.56 13.37
CA ASP A 81 15.63 18.36 14.57
C ASP A 81 16.10 16.90 14.65
N PRO A 82 17.29 16.62 15.23
CA PRO A 82 17.75 15.25 15.48
C PRO A 82 16.78 14.39 16.30
N THR A 83 15.86 15.01 17.03
CA THR A 83 14.84 14.35 17.86
C THR A 83 13.48 14.31 17.20
N THR A 84 13.34 14.79 15.97
CA THR A 84 12.09 14.77 15.23
C THR A 84 11.64 13.34 15.02
N VAL A 85 10.37 13.10 15.29
CA VAL A 85 9.73 11.80 15.10
C VAL A 85 9.14 11.74 13.71
N LEU A 86 9.41 10.62 13.03
CA LEU A 86 8.86 10.30 11.72
C LEU A 86 7.79 9.22 11.90
N SER A 87 6.58 9.55 11.45
CA SER A 87 5.44 8.63 11.46
C SER A 87 5.07 8.31 10.02
N PHE A 88 4.77 7.04 9.75
CA PHE A 88 4.35 6.59 8.42
C PHE A 88 2.88 6.23 8.48
N VAL A 89 2.08 6.88 7.64
CA VAL A 89 0.63 6.70 7.61
C VAL A 89 0.27 6.13 6.26
N ALA A 90 -0.42 5.00 6.27
CA ALA A 90 -0.93 4.39 5.05
C ALA A 90 -2.44 4.20 5.14
N ASN A 91 -3.11 4.32 4.01
CA ASN A 91 -4.54 4.12 3.87
C ASN A 91 -4.82 3.22 2.67
N ASP A 92 -5.80 2.35 2.84
CA ASP A 92 -6.33 1.50 1.79
C ASP A 92 -7.83 1.27 2.06
N GLU A 93 -8.67 1.63 1.10
CA GLU A 93 -10.14 1.51 1.23
C GLU A 93 -10.64 0.09 0.92
N GLY A 94 -9.84 -0.72 0.23
CA GLY A 94 -10.19 -2.07 -0.20
C GLY A 94 -9.95 -3.10 0.90
N SER A 95 -8.83 -3.81 0.80
CA SER A 95 -8.46 -4.90 1.70
C SER A 95 -7.81 -4.41 3.00
N GLY A 96 -7.48 -3.13 3.08
CA GLY A 96 -6.83 -2.50 4.22
C GLY A 96 -5.32 -2.74 4.23
N VAL A 97 -4.60 -1.86 4.91
CA VAL A 97 -3.14 -1.92 5.00
C VAL A 97 -2.69 -3.08 5.89
N LYS A 98 -1.69 -3.82 5.41
CA LYS A 98 -1.03 -4.91 6.15
C LYS A 98 0.27 -4.48 6.79
N ASP A 99 1.18 -3.89 6.02
CA ASP A 99 2.53 -3.52 6.47
C ASP A 99 3.02 -2.26 5.75
N ILE A 100 3.83 -1.44 6.44
CA ILE A 100 4.62 -0.37 5.84
C ILE A 100 6.09 -0.75 5.93
N PHE A 101 6.82 -0.63 4.83
CA PHE A 101 8.24 -0.96 4.76
C PHE A 101 9.07 0.30 4.56
N VAL A 102 10.17 0.40 5.30
CA VAL A 102 11.06 1.58 5.29
C VAL A 102 12.51 1.14 5.09
N SER A 103 13.24 1.91 4.28
CA SER A 103 14.67 1.79 4.00
C SER A 103 15.32 3.15 4.29
N ILE A 104 16.36 3.15 5.11
CA ILE A 104 17.04 4.37 5.57
C ILE A 104 18.48 4.34 5.09
N ASN A 105 18.93 5.40 4.44
CA ASN A 105 20.29 5.56 3.93
C ASN A 105 20.77 4.35 3.09
N GLY A 106 19.85 3.76 2.33
CA GLY A 106 20.11 2.60 1.46
C GLY A 106 20.12 1.24 2.15
N ALA A 107 19.75 1.14 3.44
CA ALA A 107 19.55 -0.13 4.13
C ALA A 107 18.44 -0.98 3.49
N GLU A 108 18.42 -2.28 3.79
CA GLU A 108 17.32 -3.17 3.39
C GLU A 108 15.98 -2.70 3.96
N PHE A 109 14.90 -2.90 3.21
CA PHE A 109 13.56 -2.56 3.66
C PHE A 109 13.14 -3.43 4.86
N ALA A 110 12.65 -2.79 5.91
CA ALA A 110 12.10 -3.45 7.10
C ALA A 110 10.70 -2.93 7.41
N SER A 111 9.82 -3.80 7.92
CA SER A 111 8.48 -3.39 8.37
C SER A 111 8.62 -2.44 9.57
N VAL A 112 7.93 -1.31 9.52
CA VAL A 112 7.88 -0.33 10.59
C VAL A 112 6.51 -0.44 11.27
N GLN A 113 6.51 -0.51 12.61
CA GLN A 113 5.27 -0.60 13.38
C GLN A 113 5.07 0.57 14.34
N ASN A 114 6.07 1.45 14.47
CA ASN A 114 6.02 2.60 15.37
C ASN A 114 6.80 3.76 14.76
N ASP A 115 6.56 4.94 15.33
CA ASP A 115 7.38 6.14 15.22
C ASP A 115 8.89 5.84 15.18
N TYR A 116 9.60 6.55 14.30
CA TYR A 116 11.03 6.37 14.07
C TYR A 116 11.80 7.68 14.23
N ILE A 117 12.96 7.61 14.87
CA ILE A 117 13.92 8.73 14.96
C ILE A 117 15.20 8.30 14.27
N VAL A 118 15.70 9.14 13.36
CA VAL A 118 16.94 8.84 12.61
C VAL A 118 18.17 9.13 13.47
N PRO A 119 18.99 8.12 13.80
CA PRO A 119 20.11 8.29 14.72
C PRO A 119 21.32 8.97 14.04
N GLU A 120 21.47 8.87 12.72
CA GLU A 120 22.57 9.48 11.99
C GLU A 120 22.37 10.99 11.81
N ILE A 121 23.36 11.78 12.24
CA ILE A 121 23.40 13.23 12.00
C ILE A 121 23.96 13.53 10.60
N GLY A 122 23.27 14.36 9.83
CA GLY A 122 23.67 14.80 8.50
C GLY A 122 22.52 14.74 7.50
N GLU A 123 22.89 14.60 6.23
CA GLU A 123 21.96 14.34 5.13
C GLU A 123 21.51 12.88 5.20
N ASN A 124 20.20 12.67 5.18
CA ASN A 124 19.57 11.36 5.28
C ASN A 124 18.55 11.19 4.15
N THR A 125 18.37 9.95 3.71
CA THR A 125 17.37 9.57 2.71
C THR A 125 16.53 8.41 3.25
N ILE A 126 15.21 8.56 3.16
CA ILE A 126 14.25 7.53 3.53
C ILE A 126 13.43 7.15 2.31
N ARG A 127 13.35 5.83 2.06
CA ARG A 127 12.45 5.25 1.08
C ARG A 127 11.40 4.41 1.79
N PHE A 128 10.16 4.47 1.34
CA PHE A 128 9.07 3.74 1.97
C PHE A 128 7.98 3.34 0.97
N TYR A 129 7.29 2.25 1.26
CA TYR A 129 6.12 1.77 0.53
C TYR A 129 5.19 0.99 1.48
N ALA A 130 3.92 0.87 1.12
CA ALA A 130 2.94 0.08 1.87
C ALA A 130 2.52 -1.18 1.09
N VAL A 131 2.03 -2.17 1.83
CA VAL A 131 1.45 -3.42 1.31
C VAL A 131 0.11 -3.64 1.99
N ASP A 132 -0.90 -4.04 1.22
CA ASP A 132 -2.23 -4.36 1.73
C ASP A 132 -2.38 -5.85 2.12
N ASN A 133 -3.59 -6.26 2.50
CA ASN A 133 -3.87 -7.63 2.92
C ASN A 133 -3.91 -8.65 1.78
N LEU A 134 -4.09 -8.21 0.53
CA LEU A 134 -4.05 -9.06 -0.67
C LEU A 134 -2.69 -9.10 -1.36
N GLY A 135 -1.74 -8.27 -0.91
CA GLY A 135 -0.37 -8.20 -1.40
C GLY A 135 -0.11 -7.13 -2.46
N ASN A 136 -1.06 -6.22 -2.73
CA ASN A 136 -0.81 -5.07 -3.59
C ASN A 136 0.18 -4.13 -2.91
N LYS A 137 1.08 -3.52 -3.70
CA LYS A 137 2.16 -2.68 -3.19
C LYS A 137 2.05 -1.28 -3.75
N SER A 138 2.19 -0.29 -2.88
CA SER A 138 2.32 1.11 -3.31
C SER A 138 3.61 1.32 -4.10
N ASP A 139 3.66 2.41 -4.86
CA ASP A 139 4.94 2.93 -5.35
C ASP A 139 5.88 3.25 -4.18
N VAL A 140 7.18 3.12 -4.45
CA VAL A 140 8.22 3.51 -3.48
C VAL A 140 8.36 5.03 -3.51
N LYS A 141 8.04 5.67 -2.39
CA LYS A 141 8.31 7.10 -2.17
C LYS A 141 9.68 7.29 -1.56
N GLU A 142 10.29 8.46 -1.82
CA GLU A 142 11.61 8.83 -1.31
C GLU A 142 11.58 10.27 -0.78
N VAL A 143 12.14 10.49 0.41
CA VAL A 143 12.31 11.81 1.02
C VAL A 143 13.75 11.95 1.50
N SER A 144 14.37 13.09 1.20
CA SER A 144 15.69 13.47 1.70
C SER A 144 15.59 14.68 2.61
N PHE A 145 16.28 14.65 3.74
CA PHE A 145 16.32 15.73 4.73
C PHE A 145 17.68 15.78 5.43
N SER A 146 17.97 16.91 6.06
CA SER A 146 19.11 17.05 6.96
C SER A 146 18.65 17.25 8.40
N ASN A 147 19.21 16.48 9.33
CA ASN A 147 19.09 16.74 10.78
C ASN A 147 20.35 17.41 11.35
N ALA A 148 21.22 17.91 10.49
CA ALA A 148 22.33 18.77 10.88
C ALA A 148 21.89 20.23 10.79
N LEU A 149 21.51 20.81 11.93
CA LEU A 149 21.36 22.26 12.05
C LEU A 149 22.76 22.90 12.08
N SER A 150 23.34 23.18 10.92
CA SER A 150 24.31 24.26 10.83
C SER A 150 23.52 25.56 10.89
N LEU A 151 23.66 26.35 11.97
CA LEU A 151 23.21 27.73 11.95
C LEU A 151 23.77 28.39 10.67
N PRO A 152 22.95 29.04 9.82
CA PRO A 152 23.50 29.80 8.71
C PRO A 152 24.51 30.79 9.27
N GLU A 153 25.69 30.91 8.65
CA GLU A 153 26.64 31.94 9.05
C GLU A 153 25.93 33.29 9.00
N THR A 154 25.88 33.99 10.14
CA THR A 154 25.35 35.34 10.20
C THR A 154 26.25 36.24 9.36
N GLU A 155 25.84 36.58 8.12
CA GLU A 155 26.48 37.68 7.40
C GLU A 155 26.07 39.00 8.08
N LEU A 156 26.86 39.41 9.06
CA LEU A 156 26.73 40.72 9.68
C LEU A 156 27.26 41.78 8.72
N TYR A 157 26.38 42.37 7.91
CA TYR A 157 26.68 43.60 7.17
C TYR A 157 26.78 44.76 8.17
N LEU A 158 28.00 45.08 8.61
CA LEU A 158 28.27 46.37 9.24
C LEU A 158 28.43 47.43 8.14
N GLU A 159 27.35 48.12 7.82
CA GLU A 159 27.48 49.44 7.20
C GLU A 159 27.98 50.40 8.29
N ILE A 160 29.21 50.85 8.14
CA ILE A 160 29.77 51.94 8.93
C ILE A 160 29.63 53.20 8.06
N GLU A 161 28.78 54.14 8.46
CA GLU A 161 28.78 55.52 7.94
C GLU A 161 29.89 56.36 8.61
#